data_AF-A0AA38MTF1-F1
#
_entry.id   AF-A0AA38MTF1-F1
#
_cell.length_a   1.000
_cell.length_b   1.000
_cell.length_c   1.000
_cell.angle_alpha   90.00
_cell.angle_beta   90.00
_cell.angle_gamma   90.00
#
_symmetry.space_group_name_H-M   'P 1'
#
loop_
_entity.id
_entity.type
_entity.pdbx_description
1 polymer ?
#
loop_
_entity_poly.entity_id
_entity_poly.type
_entity_poly.pdbx_seq_one_letter_code
_entity_poly.pdbx_strand_id
1 'polypeptide(L)'
;DDEDVYSENDDDEEALLSASYEHGTGHRPFVKPGRWLQVRDIVTEAAPTLLFTTIGLLFTGELLDHVSRWRAMREVDQLIMIIPVVLNLKGNLEMNLSARLGTAANVGELDEPHIRRKIIFGNLMLLQVQATVVSFVAACVSFILGFIVPRAEIPATQPTESTPATRQLLRLLRRRPRPTLPPVDTSRKFGIHSFFMVVSTAMSAACLSSLILGSFMCTLIVLCRRYGRDPDNIAPPIASCLGDLVTLLLIGFISTLLIPFLNGLVPILVVVAVLVSFFFSFVATYRNLYVKDLMKQGWVPLFGAMIISSTTGIVLDLFVSRYEGFALLAVVISGLPGSVGSIFISRLSTALHTVALSAAPSGTLRPSREPSSNLVMIILILITIPVEIIFLSVLHGLGWLHPPFLFIAFSVFFFCCAVTASLFIARLLTHFLWSKNLDPDTYALPIHSALMDLIGQLLLVLCFEIVTLLG
;
A
#
# COMPACT_ATOMS: atom_id res chain seq x y z
N ASP A 1 50.52 20.11 63.44
CA ASP A 1 49.38 20.98 63.76
C ASP A 1 48.93 21.65 62.50
N ASP A 2 47.97 20.98 61.88
CA ASP A 2 47.15 21.43 60.76
C ASP A 2 46.36 22.69 61.16
N GLU A 3 46.22 23.64 60.24
CA GLU A 3 44.98 24.40 60.06
C GLU A 3 45.01 25.16 58.71
N ASP A 4 43.83 25.19 58.09
CA ASP A 4 43.47 25.63 56.75
C ASP A 4 43.71 27.13 56.45
N VAL A 5 43.61 27.53 55.17
CA VAL A 5 42.74 28.65 54.66
C VAL A 5 43.19 29.16 53.28
N TYR A 6 42.31 28.95 52.29
CA TYR A 6 41.89 29.75 51.11
C TYR A 6 42.90 30.53 50.24
N SER A 7 42.81 30.34 48.91
CA SER A 7 42.93 31.45 47.95
C SER A 7 41.97 31.27 46.78
N GLU A 8 41.08 32.25 46.64
CA GLU A 8 40.14 32.51 45.55
C GLU A 8 40.88 32.73 44.21
N ASN A 9 40.31 32.20 43.12
CA ASN A 9 40.66 32.58 41.75
C ASN A 9 39.73 33.73 41.33
N ASP A 10 40.20 34.95 41.48
CA ASP A 10 39.76 36.11 40.70
C ASP A 10 40.80 36.31 39.60
N ASP A 11 40.44 36.04 38.35
CA ASP A 11 41.10 36.61 37.16
C ASP A 11 40.06 36.61 36.01
N ASP A 12 38.95 37.30 36.28
CA ASP A 12 37.94 37.73 35.30
C ASP A 12 38.35 39.08 34.68
N GLU A 13 39.61 39.29 34.27
CA GLU A 13 40.02 40.52 33.55
C GLU A 13 41.15 40.31 32.52
N GLU A 14 41.05 39.28 31.67
CA GLU A 14 41.85 39.25 30.44
C GLU A 14 41.03 38.81 29.21
N ALA A 15 39.78 39.28 29.16
CA ALA A 15 39.04 39.40 27.92
C ALA A 15 39.25 40.80 27.35
N LEU A 16 40.29 41.00 26.54
CA LEU A 16 40.36 41.99 25.45
C LEU A 16 41.75 41.92 24.84
N LEU A 17 41.85 41.31 23.64
CA LEU A 17 42.91 41.43 22.61
C LEU A 17 43.38 40.08 22.04
N SER A 18 42.46 39.30 21.47
CA SER A 18 42.81 38.36 20.38
C SER A 18 41.61 38.04 19.48
N ALA A 19 41.00 39.08 18.90
CA ALA A 19 40.09 38.91 17.78
C ALA A 19 40.89 38.61 16.50
N SER A 20 41.38 37.38 16.35
CA SER A 20 41.74 36.82 15.04
C SER A 20 40.66 35.81 14.65
N TYR A 21 39.94 36.14 13.58
CA TYR A 21 38.87 35.35 12.98
C TYR A 21 39.41 34.00 12.47
N GLU A 22 39.44 32.99 13.34
CA GLU A 22 39.42 31.59 12.90
C GLU A 22 37.96 31.13 12.79
N HIS A 23 37.57 30.73 11.58
CA HIS A 23 36.32 30.01 11.31
C HIS A 23 36.39 28.62 11.97
N GLY A 24 36.17 28.58 13.28
CA GLY A 24 35.95 27.36 14.03
C GLY A 24 34.63 26.74 13.61
N THR A 25 34.68 25.76 12.69
CA THR A 25 33.60 24.79 12.51
C THR A 25 33.40 24.05 13.82
N GLY A 26 32.48 24.57 14.64
CA GLY A 26 32.10 23.98 15.91
C GLY A 26 31.74 22.51 15.73
N HIS A 27 32.64 21.63 16.14
CA HIS A 27 32.32 20.26 16.47
C HIS A 27 31.40 20.30 17.69
N ARG A 28 30.10 20.50 17.47
CA ARG A 28 29.10 20.10 18.46
C ARG A 28 29.17 18.57 18.54
N PRO A 29 29.53 17.96 19.69
CA PRO A 29 29.43 16.52 19.84
C PRO A 29 27.95 16.15 19.66
N PHE A 30 27.66 15.37 18.61
CA PHE A 30 26.32 14.87 18.34
C PHE A 30 25.91 13.95 19.51
N VAL A 31 24.99 14.44 20.34
CA VAL A 31 24.34 13.62 21.37
C VAL A 31 23.54 12.55 20.63
N LYS A 32 23.85 11.27 20.88
CA LYS A 32 23.06 10.14 20.36
C LYS A 32 21.60 10.39 20.73
N PRO A 33 20.64 10.45 19.78
CA PRO A 33 19.24 10.49 20.16
C PRO A 33 18.97 9.28 21.06
N GLY A 34 18.37 9.52 22.23
CA GLY A 34 18.06 8.44 23.16
C GLY A 34 17.21 7.38 22.45
N ARG A 35 17.40 6.10 22.80
CA ARG A 35 16.57 5.00 22.26
C ARG A 35 15.07 5.30 22.34
N TRP A 36 14.64 5.96 23.41
CA TRP A 36 13.27 6.41 23.59
C TRP A 36 12.78 7.40 22.53
N LEU A 37 13.64 8.32 22.07
CA LEU A 37 13.29 9.29 21.03
C LEU A 37 12.99 8.57 19.72
N GLN A 38 13.86 7.63 19.33
CA GLN A 38 13.67 6.79 18.15
C GLN A 38 12.39 5.95 18.24
N VAL A 39 12.13 5.33 19.40
CA VAL A 39 10.90 4.57 19.65
C VAL A 39 9.68 5.46 19.49
N ARG A 40 9.69 6.64 20.14
CA ARG A 40 8.58 7.58 20.09
C ARG A 40 8.30 8.03 18.66
N ASP A 41 9.33 8.41 17.92
CA ASP A 41 9.16 8.95 16.57
C ASP A 41 8.54 7.88 15.65
N ILE A 42 9.05 6.63 15.67
CA ILE A 42 8.46 5.50 14.94
C ILE A 42 7.00 5.27 15.35
N VAL A 43 6.70 5.23 16.65
CA VAL A 43 5.33 5.00 17.14
C VAL A 43 4.39 6.12 16.70
N THR A 44 4.82 7.38 16.80
CA THR A 44 3.99 8.54 16.42
C THR A 44 3.74 8.66 14.92
N GLU A 45 4.57 8.04 14.10
CA GLU A 45 4.44 8.05 12.64
C GLU A 45 3.70 6.80 12.14
N ALA A 46 4.11 5.61 12.58
CA ALA A 46 3.60 4.34 12.09
C ALA A 46 2.24 3.97 12.70
N ALA A 47 2.01 4.18 14.00
CA ALA A 47 0.75 3.77 14.65
C ALA A 47 -0.50 4.45 14.08
N PRO A 48 -0.57 5.79 13.94
CA PRO A 48 -1.75 6.42 13.35
C PRO A 48 -1.91 6.07 11.87
N THR A 49 -0.79 5.90 11.16
CA THR A 49 -0.80 5.49 9.76
C THR A 49 -1.39 4.10 9.59
N LEU A 50 -0.90 3.11 10.36
CA LEU A 50 -1.39 1.74 10.30
C LEU A 50 -2.86 1.65 10.71
N LEU A 51 -3.29 2.42 11.71
CA LEU A 51 -4.72 2.50 12.08
C LEU A 51 -5.57 3.05 10.93
N PHE A 52 -5.12 4.13 10.28
CA PHE A 52 -5.78 4.71 9.11
C PHE A 52 -5.82 3.71 7.94
N THR A 53 -4.72 2.99 7.71
CA THR A 53 -4.62 1.93 6.70
C THR A 53 -5.62 0.82 6.96
N THR A 54 -5.73 0.32 8.20
CA THR A 54 -6.72 -0.72 8.56
C THR A 54 -8.16 -0.25 8.30
N ILE A 55 -8.47 0.99 8.66
CA ILE A 55 -9.80 1.58 8.38
C ILE A 55 -10.03 1.70 6.86
N GLY A 56 -9.03 2.16 6.10
CA GLY A 56 -9.10 2.28 4.64
C GLY A 56 -9.28 0.93 3.95
N LEU A 57 -8.58 -0.10 4.41
CA LEU A 57 -8.72 -1.48 3.93
C LEU A 57 -10.12 -2.03 4.22
N LEU A 58 -10.66 -1.80 5.42
CA LEU A 58 -12.03 -2.17 5.77
C LEU A 58 -13.06 -1.50 4.83
N PHE A 59 -12.93 -0.20 4.59
CA PHE A 59 -13.79 0.51 3.64
C PHE A 59 -13.64 0.01 2.20
N THR A 60 -12.43 -0.39 1.80
CA THR A 60 -12.18 -0.95 0.47
C THR A 60 -12.88 -2.30 0.30
N GLY A 61 -12.83 -3.16 1.32
CA GLY A 61 -13.55 -4.44 1.33
C GLY A 61 -15.08 -4.26 1.22
N GLU A 62 -15.65 -3.35 2.00
CA GLU A 62 -17.08 -3.02 1.91
C GLU A 62 -17.45 -2.38 0.56
N LEU A 63 -16.60 -1.50 0.06
CA LEU A 63 -16.78 -0.90 -1.26
C LEU A 63 -16.78 -1.96 -2.35
N LEU A 64 -15.93 -3.00 -2.23
CA LEU A 64 -15.88 -4.09 -3.20
C LEU A 64 -17.19 -4.86 -3.24
N ASP A 65 -17.80 -5.14 -2.10
CA ASP A 65 -19.13 -5.75 -2.03
C ASP A 65 -20.23 -4.84 -2.65
N HIS A 66 -20.10 -3.52 -2.47
CA HIS A 66 -21.04 -2.60 -3.08
C HIS A 66 -20.88 -2.51 -4.61
N VAL A 67 -19.63 -2.37 -5.08
CA VAL A 67 -19.28 -2.21 -6.50
C VAL A 67 -19.55 -3.50 -7.27
N SER A 68 -19.31 -4.68 -6.70
CA SER A 68 -19.58 -5.98 -7.33
C SER A 68 -21.07 -6.14 -7.73
N ARG A 69 -21.97 -5.48 -7.00
CA ARG A 69 -23.41 -5.47 -7.27
C ARG A 69 -23.84 -4.43 -8.31
N TRP A 70 -22.94 -3.61 -8.85
CA TRP A 70 -23.32 -2.60 -9.84
C TRP A 70 -23.70 -3.23 -11.18
N ARG A 71 -24.50 -2.49 -11.98
CA ARG A 71 -25.03 -2.97 -13.26
C ARG A 71 -23.91 -3.38 -14.23
N ALA A 72 -22.83 -2.59 -14.29
CA ALA A 72 -21.70 -2.87 -15.17
C ALA A 72 -21.04 -4.22 -14.85
N MET A 73 -20.83 -4.50 -13.57
CA MET A 73 -20.24 -5.74 -13.06
C MET A 73 -21.11 -6.97 -13.35
N ARG A 74 -22.45 -6.81 -13.32
CA ARG A 74 -23.40 -7.89 -13.64
C ARG A 74 -23.58 -8.14 -15.14
N GLU A 75 -23.38 -7.13 -15.97
CA GLU A 75 -23.49 -7.26 -17.42
C GLU A 75 -22.21 -7.76 -18.09
N VAL A 76 -21.04 -7.52 -17.47
CA VAL A 76 -19.73 -7.93 -17.99
C VAL A 76 -18.92 -8.61 -16.89
N ASP A 77 -18.99 -9.94 -16.83
CA ASP A 77 -18.34 -10.77 -15.81
C ASP A 77 -16.83 -10.50 -15.69
N GLN A 78 -16.18 -10.20 -16.81
CA GLN A 78 -14.74 -9.92 -16.86
C GLN A 78 -14.35 -8.66 -16.08
N LEU A 79 -15.29 -7.76 -15.79
CA LEU A 79 -15.03 -6.60 -14.95
C LEU A 79 -14.92 -6.95 -13.47
N ILE A 80 -15.53 -8.04 -12.98
CA ILE A 80 -15.34 -8.48 -11.60
C ILE A 80 -14.01 -9.25 -11.48
N MET A 81 -13.73 -10.13 -12.45
CA MET A 81 -12.51 -10.96 -12.47
C MET A 81 -11.23 -10.14 -12.54
N ILE A 82 -11.28 -8.91 -13.10
CA ILE A 82 -10.11 -8.05 -13.20
C ILE A 82 -9.77 -7.32 -11.89
N ILE A 83 -10.72 -7.14 -10.98
CA ILE A 83 -10.54 -6.29 -9.80
C ILE A 83 -9.39 -6.77 -8.91
N PRO A 84 -9.33 -8.04 -8.46
CA PRO A 84 -8.23 -8.49 -7.60
C PRO A 84 -6.85 -8.32 -8.25
N VAL A 85 -6.77 -8.61 -9.55
CA VAL A 85 -5.54 -8.51 -10.34
C VAL A 85 -5.07 -7.05 -10.45
N VAL A 86 -5.98 -6.13 -10.78
CA VAL A 86 -5.63 -4.71 -10.94
C VAL A 86 -5.29 -4.05 -9.61
N LEU A 87 -6.04 -4.34 -8.55
CA LEU A 87 -5.78 -3.78 -7.21
C LEU A 87 -4.39 -4.19 -6.72
N ASN A 88 -4.09 -5.49 -6.71
CA ASN A 88 -2.79 -5.98 -6.28
C ASN A 88 -1.63 -5.39 -7.11
N LEU A 89 -1.72 -5.42 -8.44
CA LEU A 89 -0.63 -4.91 -9.27
C LEU A 89 -0.41 -3.42 -9.07
N LYS A 90 -1.50 -2.66 -8.93
CA LYS A 90 -1.40 -1.22 -8.83
C LYS A 90 -0.98 -0.75 -7.44
N GLY A 91 -1.51 -1.34 -6.37
CA GLY A 91 -1.05 -1.07 -5.01
C GLY A 91 0.47 -1.26 -4.92
N ASN A 92 1.00 -2.30 -5.56
CA ASN A 92 2.44 -2.53 -5.65
C ASN A 92 3.22 -1.45 -6.42
N LEU A 93 2.67 -0.91 -7.52
CA LEU A 93 3.31 0.21 -8.25
C LEU A 93 3.38 1.48 -7.40
N GLU A 94 2.32 1.76 -6.65
CA GLU A 94 2.21 2.96 -5.82
C GLU A 94 3.07 2.84 -4.56
N MET A 95 3.18 1.64 -3.97
CA MET A 95 4.15 1.34 -2.92
C MET A 95 5.59 1.50 -3.40
N ASN A 96 5.93 0.97 -4.59
CA ASN A 96 7.28 1.15 -5.16
C ASN A 96 7.60 2.62 -5.44
N LEU A 97 6.62 3.39 -5.94
CA LEU A 97 6.76 4.85 -6.07
C LEU A 97 7.05 5.49 -4.71
N SER A 98 6.26 5.14 -3.71
CA SER A 98 6.38 5.66 -2.35
C SER A 98 7.74 5.38 -1.73
N ALA A 99 8.21 4.13 -1.77
CA ALA A 99 9.49 3.75 -1.19
C ALA A 99 10.66 4.46 -1.89
N ARG A 100 10.68 4.49 -3.23
CA ARG A 100 11.73 5.20 -3.99
C ARG A 100 11.79 6.69 -3.66
N LEU A 101 10.64 7.36 -3.61
CA LEU A 101 10.58 8.78 -3.22
C LEU A 101 10.90 8.98 -1.73
N GLY A 102 10.55 8.02 -0.87
CA GLY A 102 10.89 8.01 0.56
C GLY A 102 12.40 7.95 0.77
N THR A 103 13.09 7.01 0.11
CA THR A 103 14.54 6.92 0.11
C THR A 103 15.18 8.18 -0.47
N ALA A 104 14.68 8.70 -1.61
CA ALA A 104 15.18 9.96 -2.18
C ALA A 104 15.00 11.15 -1.23
N ALA A 105 13.89 11.20 -0.48
CA ALA A 105 13.65 12.21 0.54
C ALA A 105 14.62 12.06 1.72
N ASN A 106 14.86 10.84 2.20
CA ASN A 106 15.72 10.55 3.34
C ASN A 106 17.20 10.80 3.03
N VAL A 107 17.63 10.49 1.80
CA VAL A 107 18.97 10.78 1.28
C VAL A 107 19.19 12.28 0.98
N GLY A 108 18.11 13.07 0.86
CA GLY A 108 18.18 14.52 0.63
C GLY A 108 18.18 14.93 -0.84
N GLU A 109 17.92 14.01 -1.78
CA GLU A 109 17.81 14.34 -3.20
C GLU A 109 16.62 15.27 -3.53
N LEU A 110 15.60 15.28 -2.66
CA LEU A 110 14.42 16.12 -2.80
C LEU A 110 14.55 17.53 -2.18
N ASP A 111 15.70 17.86 -1.58
CA ASP A 111 15.89 19.14 -0.89
C ASP A 111 15.91 20.31 -1.89
N GLU A 112 16.59 20.13 -3.04
CA GLU A 112 16.68 21.12 -4.10
C GLU A 112 15.39 21.19 -4.94
N PRO A 113 14.68 22.34 -5.01
CA PRO A 113 13.37 22.45 -5.69
C PRO A 113 13.37 22.06 -7.16
N HIS A 114 14.45 22.37 -7.89
CA HIS A 114 14.56 22.06 -9.31
C HIS A 114 14.76 20.56 -9.55
N ILE A 115 15.60 19.89 -8.74
CA ILE A 115 15.80 18.44 -8.80
C ILE A 115 14.54 17.72 -8.36
N ARG A 116 13.94 18.14 -7.25
CA ARG A 116 12.66 17.62 -6.74
C ARG A 116 11.58 17.62 -7.81
N ARG A 117 11.40 18.72 -8.55
CA ARG A 117 10.38 18.80 -9.62
C ARG A 117 10.65 17.79 -10.74
N LYS A 118 11.90 17.57 -11.13
CA LYS A 118 12.28 16.59 -12.15
C LYS A 118 12.06 15.16 -11.68
N ILE A 119 12.38 14.84 -10.42
CA ILE A 119 12.14 13.52 -9.83
C ILE A 119 10.64 13.24 -9.73
N ILE A 120 9.85 14.18 -9.18
CA ILE A 120 8.39 14.04 -9.07
C ILE A 120 7.75 13.88 -10.44
N PHE A 121 8.04 14.78 -11.39
CA PHE A 121 7.45 14.71 -12.72
C PHE A 121 7.85 13.42 -13.45
N GLY A 122 9.11 13.02 -13.37
CA GLY A 122 9.60 11.76 -13.95
C GLY A 122 8.88 10.55 -13.38
N ASN A 123 8.75 10.48 -12.06
CA ASN A 123 8.09 9.36 -11.40
C ASN A 123 6.58 9.31 -11.70
N LEU A 124 5.90 10.46 -11.82
CA LEU A 124 4.50 10.50 -12.24
C LEU A 124 4.31 9.99 -13.67
N MET A 125 5.19 10.39 -14.60
CA MET A 125 5.14 9.89 -15.99
C MET A 125 5.45 8.39 -16.05
N LEU A 126 6.43 7.93 -15.26
CA LEU A 126 6.74 6.49 -15.15
C LEU A 126 5.53 5.72 -14.62
N LEU A 127 4.87 6.22 -13.58
CA LEU A 127 3.69 5.59 -13.01
C LEU A 127 2.57 5.47 -14.06
N GLN A 128 2.38 6.47 -14.93
CA GLN A 128 1.41 6.38 -16.04
C GLN A 128 1.76 5.28 -17.04
N VAL A 129 3.04 5.17 -17.42
CA VAL A 129 3.52 4.12 -18.33
C VAL A 129 3.27 2.74 -17.72
N GLN A 130 3.68 2.54 -16.46
CA GLN A 130 3.51 1.28 -15.75
C GLN A 130 2.03 0.93 -15.56
N ALA A 131 1.20 1.87 -15.08
CA ALA A 131 -0.23 1.66 -14.88
C ALA A 131 -0.95 1.26 -16.17
N THR A 132 -0.60 1.87 -17.30
CA THR A 132 -1.17 1.54 -18.61
C THR A 132 -0.83 0.10 -19.02
N VAL A 133 0.44 -0.28 -18.95
CA VAL A 133 0.89 -1.63 -19.36
C VAL A 133 0.28 -2.70 -18.45
N VAL A 134 0.33 -2.45 -17.13
CA VAL A 134 -0.13 -3.39 -16.11
C VAL A 134 -1.64 -3.62 -16.20
N SER A 135 -2.43 -2.56 -16.36
CA SER A 135 -3.88 -2.68 -16.51
C SER A 135 -4.30 -3.34 -17.82
N PHE A 136 -3.55 -3.13 -18.91
CA PHE A 136 -3.75 -3.85 -20.16
C PHE A 136 -3.49 -5.35 -20.00
N VAL A 137 -2.36 -5.73 -19.38
CA VAL A 137 -2.06 -7.14 -19.09
C VAL A 137 -3.11 -7.75 -18.17
N ALA A 138 -3.54 -7.05 -17.12
CA ALA A 138 -4.60 -7.50 -16.23
C ALA A 138 -5.93 -7.72 -16.97
N ALA A 139 -6.28 -6.84 -17.92
CA ALA A 139 -7.48 -7.01 -18.75
C ALA A 139 -7.38 -8.25 -19.65
N CYS A 140 -6.22 -8.51 -20.26
CA CYS A 140 -5.99 -9.74 -21.02
C CYS A 140 -6.10 -10.99 -20.13
N VAL A 141 -5.48 -10.98 -18.95
CA VAL A 141 -5.53 -12.09 -17.98
C VAL A 141 -6.96 -12.34 -17.53
N SER A 142 -7.72 -11.30 -17.16
CA SER A 142 -9.14 -11.43 -16.79
C SER A 142 -9.99 -12.02 -17.92
N PHE A 143 -9.72 -11.63 -19.17
CA PHE A 143 -10.43 -12.20 -20.32
C PHE A 143 -10.10 -13.68 -20.54
N ILE A 144 -8.83 -14.09 -20.36
CA ILE A 144 -8.38 -15.48 -20.42
C ILE A 144 -9.00 -16.31 -19.27
N LEU A 145 -8.95 -15.80 -18.04
CA LEU A 145 -9.58 -16.43 -16.87
C LEU A 145 -11.09 -16.56 -17.09
N GLY A 146 -11.71 -15.57 -17.73
CA GLY A 146 -13.09 -15.63 -18.15
C GLY A 146 -13.40 -16.79 -19.09
N PHE A 147 -12.46 -17.35 -19.84
CA PHE A 147 -12.73 -18.58 -20.60
C PHE A 147 -12.63 -19.85 -19.74
N ILE A 148 -11.76 -19.84 -18.72
CA ILE A 148 -11.38 -21.02 -17.94
C ILE A 148 -12.29 -21.22 -16.73
N VAL A 149 -12.63 -20.16 -16.01
CA VAL A 149 -13.34 -20.21 -14.74
C VAL A 149 -14.86 -20.28 -15.00
N PRO A 150 -15.54 -21.37 -14.58
CA PRO A 150 -17.00 -21.44 -14.57
C PRO A 150 -17.55 -20.42 -13.56
N ARG A 151 -18.72 -19.81 -13.82
CA ARG A 151 -19.36 -18.96 -12.79
C ARG A 151 -19.59 -19.80 -11.54
N ALA A 152 -18.99 -19.42 -10.42
CA ALA A 152 -19.65 -19.66 -9.14
C ALA A 152 -20.94 -18.85 -9.18
N GLU A 153 -22.09 -19.52 -9.09
CA GLU A 153 -23.35 -18.81 -8.86
C GLU A 153 -23.17 -18.00 -7.59
N ILE A 154 -23.18 -16.67 -7.69
CA ILE A 154 -23.26 -15.80 -6.52
C ILE A 154 -24.55 -16.22 -5.84
N PRO A 155 -24.52 -16.87 -4.65
CA PRO A 155 -25.74 -17.19 -3.96
C PRO A 155 -26.45 -15.86 -3.75
N ALA A 156 -27.73 -15.79 -4.10
CA ALA A 156 -28.55 -14.65 -3.71
C ALA A 156 -28.42 -14.55 -2.19
N THR A 157 -27.60 -13.61 -1.70
CA THR A 157 -27.51 -13.30 -0.29
C THR A 157 -28.92 -12.93 0.11
N GLN A 158 -29.56 -13.79 0.91
CA GLN A 158 -30.71 -13.37 1.67
C GLN A 158 -30.28 -12.11 2.43
N PRO A 159 -31.09 -11.05 2.45
CA PRO A 159 -30.68 -9.80 3.05
C PRO A 159 -30.32 -10.07 4.50
N THR A 160 -29.04 -9.91 4.84
CA THR A 160 -28.55 -9.87 6.22
C THR A 160 -29.44 -8.85 6.93
N GLU A 161 -30.15 -9.29 7.97
CA GLU A 161 -31.02 -8.42 8.74
C GLU A 161 -30.17 -7.31 9.36
N SER A 162 -30.14 -6.14 8.71
CA SER A 162 -29.49 -4.95 9.24
C SER A 162 -30.09 -4.64 10.61
N THR A 163 -29.25 -4.64 11.65
CA THR A 163 -29.56 -4.26 13.03
C THR A 163 -30.20 -2.86 13.13
N PRO A 164 -30.97 -2.57 14.20
CA PRO A 164 -31.80 -1.36 14.31
C PRO A 164 -31.00 -0.04 14.30
N ALA A 165 -29.73 -0.06 14.73
CA ALA A 165 -28.85 1.12 14.73
C ALA A 165 -28.50 1.59 13.30
N THR A 166 -28.21 0.66 12.40
CA THR A 166 -27.94 0.93 10.97
C THR A 166 -29.18 1.46 10.27
N ARG A 167 -30.37 0.96 10.63
CA ARG A 167 -31.66 1.49 10.15
C ARG A 167 -31.90 2.94 10.60
N GLN A 168 -31.42 3.35 11.76
CA GLN A 168 -31.64 4.68 12.30
C GLN A 168 -30.78 5.73 11.57
N LEU A 169 -29.54 5.39 11.22
CA LEU A 169 -28.68 6.23 10.38
C LEU A 169 -29.16 6.30 8.92
N LEU A 170 -29.61 5.18 8.34
CA LEU A 170 -30.13 5.12 6.97
C LEU A 170 -31.50 5.81 6.79
N ARG A 171 -32.30 5.98 7.85
CA ARG A 171 -33.60 6.66 7.78
C ARG A 171 -33.48 8.16 7.47
N LEU A 172 -32.36 8.79 7.84
CA LEU A 172 -32.10 10.20 7.51
C LEU A 172 -31.70 10.42 6.04
N LEU A 173 -31.38 9.36 5.30
CA LEU A 173 -30.92 9.41 3.90
C LEU A 173 -31.92 8.77 2.91
N ARG A 174 -33.22 8.79 3.22
CA ARG A 174 -34.27 8.10 2.44
C ARG A 174 -34.30 8.54 0.96
N ARG A 175 -33.64 7.77 0.08
CA ARG A 175 -33.95 7.74 -1.36
C ARG A 175 -35.08 6.74 -1.63
N ARG A 176 -35.92 7.09 -2.62
CA ARG A 176 -37.12 6.36 -3.06
C ARG A 176 -36.84 4.87 -3.34
N PRO A 177 -37.83 3.97 -3.15
CA PRO A 177 -37.70 2.57 -3.56
C PRO A 177 -37.43 2.48 -5.07
N ARG A 178 -36.34 1.78 -5.44
CA ARG A 178 -36.00 1.51 -6.84
C ARG A 178 -36.95 0.45 -7.41
N PRO A 179 -37.41 0.60 -8.66
CA PRO A 179 -38.28 -0.39 -9.31
C PRO A 179 -37.55 -1.73 -9.49
N THR A 180 -38.31 -2.82 -9.44
CA THR A 180 -37.87 -4.18 -9.76
C THR A 180 -37.34 -4.24 -11.17
N LEU A 181 -36.03 -4.54 -11.30
CA LEU A 181 -35.37 -4.72 -12.59
C LEU A 181 -35.86 -6.04 -13.23
N PRO A 182 -36.07 -6.08 -14.56
CA PRO A 182 -36.41 -7.31 -15.28
C PRO A 182 -35.27 -8.34 -15.17
N PRO A 183 -35.55 -9.64 -15.38
CA PRO A 183 -34.53 -10.69 -15.36
C PRO A 183 -33.46 -10.36 -16.41
N VAL A 184 -32.23 -10.18 -15.94
CA VAL A 184 -31.07 -9.89 -16.80
C VAL A 184 -30.73 -11.16 -17.56
N ASP A 185 -30.69 -11.06 -18.87
CA ASP A 185 -30.26 -12.12 -19.77
C ASP A 185 -28.81 -12.52 -19.44
N THR A 186 -28.62 -13.70 -18.85
CA THR A 186 -27.37 -14.17 -18.23
C THR A 186 -26.41 -14.85 -19.21
N SER A 187 -26.64 -14.70 -20.53
CA SER A 187 -25.73 -15.23 -21.54
C SER A 187 -24.43 -14.42 -21.56
N ARG A 188 -23.31 -15.12 -21.39
CA ARG A 188 -21.94 -14.57 -21.41
C ARG A 188 -21.76 -13.78 -22.71
N LYS A 189 -21.75 -12.45 -22.64
CA LYS A 189 -21.43 -11.60 -23.80
C LYS A 189 -19.93 -11.68 -24.08
N PHE A 190 -19.47 -12.82 -24.58
CA PHE A 190 -18.15 -12.97 -25.15
C PHE A 190 -18.12 -12.28 -26.50
N GLY A 191 -17.30 -11.24 -26.60
CA GLY A 191 -17.20 -10.45 -27.82
C GLY A 191 -16.13 -9.39 -27.73
N ILE A 192 -15.73 -8.90 -28.91
CA ILE A 192 -14.73 -7.85 -29.05
C ILE A 192 -15.12 -6.56 -28.31
N HIS A 193 -16.42 -6.26 -28.26
CA HIS A 193 -16.98 -5.11 -27.53
C HIS A 193 -16.78 -5.21 -26.02
N SER A 194 -17.04 -6.38 -25.42
CA SER A 194 -16.81 -6.63 -23.99
C SER A 194 -15.32 -6.57 -23.65
N PHE A 195 -14.45 -7.07 -24.54
CA PHE A 195 -13.00 -6.94 -24.38
C PHE A 195 -12.57 -5.47 -24.34
N PHE A 196 -12.98 -4.67 -25.32
CA PHE A 196 -12.67 -3.23 -25.34
C PHE A 196 -13.28 -2.47 -24.16
N MET A 197 -14.44 -2.89 -23.65
CA MET A 197 -14.99 -2.32 -22.41
C MET A 197 -14.10 -2.59 -21.20
N VAL A 198 -13.64 -3.83 -21.02
CA VAL A 198 -12.77 -4.19 -19.89
C VAL A 198 -11.45 -3.45 -19.98
N VAL A 199 -10.83 -3.45 -21.17
CA VAL A 199 -9.56 -2.77 -21.42
C VAL A 199 -9.69 -1.25 -21.18
N SER A 200 -10.69 -0.60 -21.77
CA SER A 200 -10.90 0.85 -21.60
C SER A 200 -11.19 1.22 -20.15
N THR A 201 -12.01 0.45 -19.44
CA THR A 201 -12.31 0.66 -18.02
C THR A 201 -11.06 0.53 -17.17
N ALA A 202 -10.34 -0.59 -17.32
CA ALA A 202 -9.16 -0.90 -16.53
C ALA A 202 -8.05 0.12 -16.74
N MET A 203 -7.73 0.43 -18.00
CA MET A 203 -6.68 1.38 -18.34
C MET A 203 -7.01 2.80 -17.88
N SER A 204 -8.25 3.25 -18.09
CA SER A 204 -8.66 4.60 -17.67
C SER A 204 -8.69 4.72 -16.14
N ALA A 205 -9.22 3.73 -15.43
CA ALA A 205 -9.25 3.72 -13.97
C ALA A 205 -7.83 3.66 -13.38
N ALA A 206 -6.97 2.81 -13.93
CA ALA A 206 -5.59 2.70 -13.50
C ALA A 206 -4.84 4.01 -13.71
N CYS A 207 -4.88 4.60 -14.91
CA CYS A 207 -4.19 5.85 -15.24
C CYS A 207 -4.71 7.01 -14.38
N LEU A 208 -6.03 7.19 -14.29
CA LEU A 208 -6.63 8.29 -13.53
C LEU A 208 -6.33 8.17 -12.04
N SER A 209 -6.44 6.97 -11.45
CA SER A 209 -6.08 6.84 -10.03
C SER A 209 -4.58 6.94 -9.81
N SER A 210 -3.73 6.53 -10.75
CA SER A 210 -2.29 6.77 -10.65
C SER A 210 -1.92 8.25 -10.77
N LEU A 211 -2.67 9.06 -11.53
CA LEU A 211 -2.49 10.51 -11.54
C LEU A 211 -2.89 11.12 -10.19
N ILE A 212 -4.07 10.75 -9.68
CA ILE A 212 -4.60 11.27 -8.42
C ILE A 212 -3.71 10.85 -7.25
N LEU A 213 -3.48 9.56 -7.09
CA LEU A 213 -2.74 9.02 -5.97
C LEU A 213 -1.24 9.26 -6.10
N GLY A 214 -0.65 9.14 -7.29
CA GLY A 214 0.76 9.48 -7.49
C GLY A 214 1.06 10.93 -7.10
N SER A 215 0.18 11.88 -7.46
CA SER A 215 0.32 13.29 -7.08
C SER A 215 0.16 13.50 -5.57
N PHE A 216 -0.81 12.80 -4.96
CA PHE A 216 -1.01 12.81 -3.52
C PHE A 216 0.20 12.25 -2.77
N MET A 217 0.75 11.11 -3.19
CA MET A 217 1.94 10.48 -2.59
C MET A 217 3.17 11.36 -2.71
N CYS A 218 3.42 11.94 -3.88
CA CYS A 218 4.53 12.88 -4.05
C CYS A 218 4.40 14.08 -3.09
N THR A 219 3.18 14.60 -2.93
CA THR A 219 2.91 15.71 -2.00
C THR A 219 3.11 15.28 -0.55
N LEU A 220 2.59 14.10 -0.17
CA LEU A 220 2.72 13.53 1.16
C LEU A 220 4.19 13.38 1.56
N ILE A 221 5.04 12.82 0.68
CA ILE A 221 6.46 12.62 0.95
C ILE A 221 7.20 13.95 1.12
N VAL A 222 6.88 14.94 0.29
CA VAL A 222 7.44 16.30 0.44
C VAL A 222 6.99 16.95 1.75
N LEU A 223 5.75 16.72 2.19
CA LEU A 223 5.26 17.19 3.49
C LEU A 223 5.95 16.46 4.65
N CYS A 224 6.13 15.14 4.58
CA CYS A 224 6.90 14.38 5.57
C CYS A 224 8.30 14.99 5.75
N ARG A 225 9.02 15.20 4.63
CA ARG A 225 10.34 15.84 4.64
C ARG A 225 10.30 17.25 5.24
N ARG A 226 9.29 18.06 4.89
CA ARG A 226 9.13 19.43 5.43
C ARG A 226 8.86 19.47 6.93
N TYR A 227 8.13 18.49 7.46
CA TYR A 227 7.81 18.38 8.89
C TYR A 227 8.82 17.54 9.68
N GLY A 228 9.91 17.10 9.05
CA GLY A 228 10.95 16.29 9.69
C GLY A 228 10.45 14.91 10.12
N ARG A 229 9.44 14.37 9.42
CA ARG A 229 8.91 13.01 9.62
C ARG A 229 9.47 12.07 8.59
N ASP A 230 9.70 10.84 8.98
CA ASP A 230 10.25 9.82 8.10
C ASP A 230 9.15 9.27 7.15
N PRO A 231 9.23 9.51 5.84
CA PRO A 231 8.24 9.04 4.88
C PRO A 231 8.17 7.52 4.80
N ASP A 232 9.22 6.79 5.19
CA ASP A 232 9.24 5.32 5.15
C ASP A 232 8.26 4.70 6.16
N ASN A 233 7.89 5.43 7.23
CA ASN A 233 6.90 4.98 8.22
C ASN A 233 5.45 5.30 7.83
N ILE A 234 5.25 6.19 6.85
CA ILE A 234 3.95 6.80 6.55
C ILE A 234 3.48 6.44 5.14
N ALA A 235 4.33 6.64 4.14
CA ALA A 235 3.91 6.65 2.75
C ALA A 235 3.58 5.25 2.20
N PRO A 236 4.37 4.17 2.46
CA PRO A 236 4.06 2.84 1.90
C PRO A 236 2.69 2.27 2.33
N PRO A 237 2.30 2.29 3.63
CA PRO A 237 0.97 1.84 4.04
C PRO A 237 -0.19 2.67 3.45
N ILE A 238 0.00 3.99 3.30
CA ILE A 238 -1.03 4.87 2.73
C ILE A 238 -1.16 4.62 1.22
N ALA A 239 -0.04 4.40 0.53
CA ALA A 239 -0.03 4.06 -0.88
C ALA A 239 -0.82 2.78 -1.16
N SER A 240 -0.62 1.74 -0.33
CA SER A 240 -1.35 0.48 -0.47
C SER A 240 -2.87 0.66 -0.31
N CYS A 241 -3.34 1.23 0.81
CA CYS A 241 -4.78 1.26 1.09
C CYS A 241 -5.55 2.25 0.20
N LEU A 242 -5.00 3.44 -0.05
CA LEU A 242 -5.65 4.42 -0.91
C LEU A 242 -5.57 4.01 -2.38
N GLY A 243 -4.52 3.29 -2.77
CA GLY A 243 -4.39 2.72 -4.11
C GLY A 243 -5.55 1.82 -4.45
N ASP A 244 -5.85 0.87 -3.55
CA ASP A 244 -6.95 -0.05 -3.76
C ASP A 244 -8.31 0.67 -3.74
N LEU A 245 -8.53 1.53 -2.73
CA LEU A 245 -9.78 2.27 -2.58
C LEU A 245 -10.10 3.14 -3.80
N VAL A 246 -9.15 3.99 -4.21
CA VAL A 246 -9.37 4.94 -5.31
C VAL A 246 -9.50 4.18 -6.64
N THR A 247 -8.71 3.13 -6.85
CA THR A 247 -8.78 2.33 -8.08
C THR A 247 -10.12 1.62 -8.19
N LEU A 248 -10.61 1.00 -7.12
CA LEU A 248 -11.91 0.33 -7.09
C LEU A 248 -13.07 1.30 -7.35
N LEU A 249 -13.04 2.49 -6.72
CA LEU A 249 -14.01 3.56 -6.97
C LEU A 249 -14.04 3.95 -8.45
N LEU A 250 -12.86 4.15 -9.06
CA LEU A 250 -12.77 4.55 -10.46
C LEU A 250 -13.16 3.44 -11.42
N ILE A 251 -12.83 2.18 -11.13
CA ILE A 251 -13.31 1.03 -11.92
C ILE A 251 -14.83 1.00 -11.92
N GLY A 252 -15.48 1.12 -10.75
CA GLY A 252 -16.92 1.15 -10.63
C GLY A 252 -17.55 2.34 -11.38
N PHE A 253 -16.98 3.53 -11.20
CA PHE A 253 -17.48 4.75 -11.83
C PHE A 253 -17.33 4.72 -13.36
N ILE A 254 -16.14 4.41 -13.87
CA ILE A 254 -15.84 4.39 -15.31
C ILE A 254 -16.62 3.28 -16.01
N SER A 255 -16.72 2.08 -15.42
CA SER A 255 -17.53 1.01 -15.99
C SER A 255 -19.01 1.41 -16.10
N THR A 256 -19.55 2.12 -15.11
CA THR A 256 -20.92 2.63 -15.13
C THR A 256 -21.13 3.70 -16.20
N LEU A 257 -20.11 4.53 -16.47
CA LEU A 257 -20.16 5.51 -17.57
C LEU A 257 -20.08 4.85 -18.95
N LEU A 258 -19.32 3.76 -19.08
CA LEU A 258 -19.10 3.09 -20.36
C LEU A 258 -20.18 2.06 -20.70
N ILE A 259 -20.89 1.49 -19.72
CA ILE A 259 -21.89 0.44 -19.95
C ILE A 259 -22.99 0.82 -20.97
N PRO A 260 -23.52 2.06 -21.02
CA PRO A 260 -24.52 2.45 -22.02
C PRO A 260 -23.98 2.37 -23.46
N PHE A 261 -22.66 2.41 -23.62
CA PHE A 261 -21.95 2.39 -24.90
C PHE A 261 -21.25 1.05 -25.17
N LEU A 262 -21.66 -0.04 -24.51
CA LEU A 262 -21.05 -1.37 -24.64
C LEU A 262 -20.81 -1.76 -26.11
N ASN A 263 -21.84 -1.64 -26.94
CA ASN A 263 -21.79 -2.02 -28.37
C ASN A 263 -21.33 -0.88 -29.29
N GLY A 264 -20.95 0.28 -28.72
CA GLY A 264 -20.53 1.45 -29.47
C GLY A 264 -19.02 1.52 -29.67
N LEU A 265 -18.58 2.61 -30.32
CA LEU A 265 -17.15 2.90 -30.53
C LEU A 265 -16.50 3.61 -29.33
N VAL A 266 -17.29 4.08 -28.35
CA VAL A 266 -16.79 4.87 -27.22
C VAL A 266 -15.70 4.14 -26.43
N PRO A 267 -15.84 2.85 -26.03
CA PRO A 267 -14.75 2.13 -25.36
C PRO A 267 -13.46 2.09 -26.18
N ILE A 268 -13.56 1.91 -27.49
CA ILE A 268 -12.40 1.87 -28.40
C ILE A 268 -11.71 3.24 -28.46
N LEU A 269 -12.49 4.32 -28.61
CA LEU A 269 -11.96 5.68 -28.62
C LEU A 269 -11.25 6.03 -27.30
N VAL A 270 -11.79 5.54 -26.17
CA VAL A 270 -11.14 5.69 -24.86
C VAL A 270 -9.80 4.94 -24.82
N VAL A 271 -9.73 3.70 -25.34
CA VAL A 271 -8.45 2.98 -25.46
C VAL A 271 -7.45 3.79 -26.29
N VAL A 272 -7.87 4.31 -27.45
CA VAL A 272 -7.00 5.14 -28.30
C VAL A 272 -6.51 6.37 -27.54
N ALA A 273 -7.39 7.08 -26.84
CA ALA A 273 -7.01 8.25 -26.04
C ALA A 273 -5.98 7.91 -24.94
N VAL A 274 -6.16 6.79 -24.24
CA VAL A 274 -5.19 6.34 -23.22
C VAL A 274 -3.87 5.93 -23.86
N LEU A 275 -3.88 5.29 -25.04
CA LEU A 275 -2.65 4.94 -25.77
C LEU A 275 -1.88 6.19 -26.25
N VAL A 276 -2.58 7.26 -26.65
CA VAL A 276 -1.92 8.54 -26.95
C VAL A 276 -1.29 9.14 -25.69
N SER A 277 -2.01 9.12 -24.56
CA SER A 277 -1.46 9.56 -23.26
C SER A 277 -0.23 8.73 -22.87
N PHE A 278 -0.29 7.41 -23.06
CA PHE A 278 0.83 6.50 -22.82
C PHE A 278 2.05 6.87 -23.65
N PHE A 279 1.89 7.15 -24.94
CA PHE A 279 3.00 7.54 -25.80
C PHE A 279 3.66 8.83 -25.29
N PHE A 280 2.87 9.82 -24.90
CA PHE A 280 3.40 11.06 -24.32
C PHE A 280 4.16 10.80 -23.01
N SER A 281 3.58 10.03 -22.08
CA SER A 281 4.22 9.66 -20.81
C SER A 281 5.47 8.80 -21.00
N PHE A 282 5.48 7.93 -22.01
CA PHE A 282 6.64 7.10 -22.37
C PHE A 282 7.80 7.97 -22.84
N VAL A 283 7.54 8.89 -23.77
CA VAL A 283 8.57 9.83 -24.26
C VAL A 283 9.06 10.73 -23.12
N ALA A 284 8.18 11.24 -22.27
CA ALA A 284 8.55 12.06 -21.12
C ALA A 284 9.43 11.30 -20.11
N THR A 285 9.09 10.04 -19.82
CA THR A 285 9.88 9.16 -18.93
C THR A 285 11.24 8.84 -19.54
N TYR A 286 11.29 8.48 -20.83
CA TYR A 286 12.53 8.11 -21.51
C TYR A 286 13.53 9.28 -21.58
N ARG A 287 13.04 10.51 -21.67
CA ARG A 287 13.88 11.72 -21.66
C ARG A 287 14.37 12.12 -20.27
N ASN A 288 13.79 11.57 -19.20
CA ASN A 288 14.12 11.95 -17.84
C ASN A 288 15.23 11.06 -17.27
N LEU A 289 16.39 11.66 -17.00
CA LEU A 289 17.60 10.96 -16.53
C LEU A 289 17.40 10.22 -15.20
N TYR A 290 16.51 10.69 -14.33
CA TYR A 290 16.30 10.12 -13.00
C TYR A 290 15.45 8.83 -13.01
N VAL A 291 14.66 8.60 -14.06
CA VAL A 291 13.67 7.51 -14.08
C VAL A 291 13.74 6.60 -15.31
N LYS A 292 14.51 6.95 -16.35
CA LYS A 292 14.60 6.16 -17.59
C LYS A 292 14.98 4.70 -17.34
N ASP A 293 15.86 4.44 -16.38
CA ASP A 293 16.38 3.10 -16.11
C ASP A 293 15.36 2.24 -15.36
N LEU A 294 14.47 2.88 -14.60
CA LEU A 294 13.36 2.24 -13.89
C LEU A 294 12.32 1.66 -14.86
N MET A 295 12.28 2.11 -16.12
CA MET A 295 11.39 1.52 -17.13
C MET A 295 11.71 0.06 -17.45
N LYS A 296 12.95 -0.39 -17.20
CA LYS A 296 13.37 -1.78 -17.45
C LYS A 296 13.31 -2.65 -16.21
N GLN A 297 13.16 -2.04 -15.03
CA GLN A 297 13.23 -2.70 -13.74
C GLN A 297 11.82 -2.89 -13.15
N GLY A 298 11.68 -3.85 -12.22
CA GLY A 298 10.42 -4.05 -11.49
C GLY A 298 9.34 -4.88 -12.20
N TRP A 299 9.50 -5.23 -13.48
CA TRP A 299 8.51 -6.08 -14.18
C TRP A 299 8.45 -7.51 -13.64
N VAL A 300 9.61 -8.12 -13.41
CA VAL A 300 9.73 -9.49 -12.89
C VAL A 300 9.04 -9.63 -11.52
N PRO A 301 9.36 -8.83 -10.49
CA PRO A 301 8.70 -8.94 -9.18
C PRO A 301 7.19 -8.64 -9.27
N LEU A 302 6.79 -7.69 -10.12
CA LEU A 302 5.38 -7.32 -10.29
C LEU A 302 4.55 -8.46 -10.90
N PHE A 303 5.00 -9.07 -12.01
CA PHE A 303 4.29 -10.18 -12.62
C PHE A 303 4.43 -11.48 -11.82
N GLY A 304 5.55 -11.68 -11.11
CA GLY A 304 5.70 -12.76 -10.14
C GLY A 304 4.67 -12.65 -9.00
N ALA A 305 4.49 -11.44 -8.46
CA ALA A 305 3.47 -11.15 -7.46
C ALA A 305 2.04 -11.40 -7.96
N MET A 306 1.77 -11.14 -9.24
CA MET A 306 0.48 -11.46 -9.88
C MET A 306 0.14 -12.94 -9.78
N ILE A 307 1.11 -13.82 -10.02
CA ILE A 307 0.92 -15.28 -9.97
C ILE A 307 0.60 -15.72 -8.55
N ILE A 308 1.36 -15.22 -7.56
CA ILE A 308 1.14 -15.54 -6.15
C ILE A 308 -0.25 -15.05 -5.71
N SER A 309 -0.61 -13.82 -6.06
CA SER A 309 -1.92 -13.25 -5.73
C SER A 309 -3.08 -13.98 -6.40
N SER A 310 -2.88 -14.56 -7.59
CA SER A 310 -3.87 -15.43 -8.21
C SER A 310 -4.15 -16.67 -7.36
N THR A 311 -3.12 -17.27 -6.76
CA THR A 311 -3.29 -18.38 -5.79
C THR A 311 -4.04 -17.91 -4.55
N THR A 312 -3.74 -16.71 -4.04
CA THR A 312 -4.50 -16.13 -2.93
C THR A 312 -5.97 -15.94 -3.27
N GLY A 313 -6.29 -15.46 -4.48
CA GLY A 313 -7.67 -15.32 -4.95
C GLY A 313 -8.44 -16.64 -4.95
N ILE A 314 -7.78 -17.76 -5.28
CA ILE A 314 -8.38 -19.10 -5.19
C ILE A 314 -8.66 -19.48 -3.72
N VAL A 315 -7.74 -19.19 -2.80
CA VAL A 315 -7.98 -19.42 -1.36
C VAL A 315 -9.18 -18.60 -0.89
N LEU A 316 -9.28 -17.33 -1.28
CA LEU A 316 -10.43 -16.50 -0.94
C LEU A 316 -11.74 -17.10 -1.47
N ASP A 317 -11.80 -17.50 -2.73
CA ASP A 317 -13.00 -18.09 -3.36
C ASP A 317 -13.46 -19.38 -2.65
N LEU A 318 -12.52 -20.24 -2.26
CA LEU A 318 -12.83 -21.51 -1.60
C LEU A 318 -13.42 -21.34 -0.18
N PHE A 319 -13.03 -20.29 0.54
CA PHE A 319 -13.35 -20.15 1.96
C PHE A 319 -14.31 -18.99 2.28
N VAL A 320 -14.49 -18.03 1.38
CA VAL A 320 -15.38 -16.87 1.60
C VAL A 320 -16.84 -17.26 1.85
N SER A 321 -17.34 -18.30 1.18
CA SER A 321 -18.70 -18.80 1.38
C SER A 321 -18.81 -19.80 2.53
N ARG A 322 -17.68 -20.33 3.02
CA ARG A 322 -17.64 -21.36 4.06
C ARG A 322 -17.73 -20.77 5.46
N TYR A 323 -17.19 -19.57 5.66
CA TYR A 323 -17.11 -18.93 6.96
C TYR A 323 -17.69 -17.50 6.94
N GLU A 324 -18.58 -17.21 7.89
CA GLU A 324 -19.13 -15.86 8.07
C GLU A 324 -18.02 -14.88 8.46
N GLY A 325 -17.98 -13.72 7.79
CA GLY A 325 -16.98 -12.68 8.08
C GLY A 325 -15.57 -12.97 7.54
N PHE A 326 -15.35 -14.08 6.81
CA PHE A 326 -14.04 -14.43 6.26
C PHE A 326 -13.44 -13.31 5.41
N ALA A 327 -14.22 -12.73 4.49
CA ALA A 327 -13.73 -11.66 3.61
C ALA A 327 -13.27 -10.42 4.38
N LEU A 328 -13.98 -10.03 5.44
CA LEU A 328 -13.63 -8.87 6.26
C LEU A 328 -12.33 -9.09 7.03
N LEU A 329 -12.16 -10.29 7.60
CA LEU A 329 -10.96 -10.66 8.34
C LEU A 329 -9.76 -10.90 7.42
N ALA A 330 -10.00 -11.48 6.23
CA ALA A 330 -8.98 -11.74 5.22
C ALA A 330 -8.26 -10.46 4.80
N VAL A 331 -9.02 -9.37 4.62
CA VAL A 331 -8.47 -8.05 4.23
C VAL A 331 -7.50 -7.50 5.28
N VAL A 332 -7.75 -7.69 6.58
CA VAL A 332 -6.87 -7.15 7.63
C VAL A 332 -5.72 -8.08 7.96
N ILE A 333 -5.97 -9.39 8.04
CA ILE A 333 -4.92 -10.37 8.36
C ILE A 333 -3.88 -10.50 7.23
N SER A 334 -4.22 -10.12 5.99
CA SER A 334 -3.22 -9.94 4.94
C SER A 334 -2.68 -8.50 4.86
N GLY A 335 -3.58 -7.52 4.82
CA GLY A 335 -3.22 -6.14 4.49
C GLY A 335 -2.41 -5.43 5.57
N LEU A 336 -2.70 -5.68 6.85
CA LEU A 336 -1.98 -5.02 7.96
C LEU A 336 -0.56 -5.59 8.13
N PRO A 337 -0.33 -6.93 8.17
CA PRO A 337 1.02 -7.49 8.11
C PRO A 337 1.80 -7.09 6.87
N GLY A 338 1.16 -7.03 5.69
CA GLY A 338 1.75 -6.51 4.45
C GLY A 338 2.25 -5.08 4.61
N SER A 339 1.39 -4.20 5.12
CA SER A 339 1.71 -2.78 5.37
C SER A 339 2.87 -2.60 6.36
N VAL A 340 2.89 -3.39 7.43
CA VAL A 340 3.97 -3.39 8.43
C VAL A 340 5.30 -3.82 7.82
N GLY A 341 5.28 -4.87 7.01
CA GLY A 341 6.47 -5.31 6.29
C GLY A 341 6.92 -4.28 5.25
N SER A 342 6.01 -3.56 4.60
CA SER A 342 6.36 -2.49 3.66
C SER A 342 7.12 -1.33 4.32
N ILE A 343 6.72 -0.91 5.54
CA ILE A 343 7.48 0.06 6.36
C ILE A 343 8.88 -0.47 6.60
N PHE A 344 8.98 -1.73 7.04
CA PHE A 344 10.25 -2.33 7.39
C PHE A 344 11.19 -2.51 6.20
N ILE A 345 10.66 -2.88 5.03
CA ILE A 345 11.41 -2.94 3.77
C ILE A 345 11.91 -1.55 3.38
N SER A 346 11.04 -0.52 3.37
CA SER A 346 11.40 0.85 3.00
C SER A 346 12.54 1.37 3.88
N ARG A 347 12.43 1.21 5.20
CA ARG A 347 13.49 1.60 6.14
C ARG A 347 14.79 0.83 5.93
N LEU A 348 14.71 -0.48 5.72
CA LEU A 348 15.90 -1.30 5.52
C LEU A 348 16.59 -0.98 4.19
N SER A 349 15.82 -0.70 3.14
CA SER A 349 16.34 -0.24 1.85
C SER A 349 17.02 1.12 1.98
N THR A 350 16.36 2.09 2.64
CA THR A 350 16.95 3.41 2.93
C THR A 350 18.24 3.28 3.74
N ALA A 351 18.28 2.40 4.75
CA ALA A 351 19.50 2.13 5.52
C ALA A 351 20.64 1.57 4.65
N LEU A 352 20.33 0.72 3.66
CA LEU A 352 21.32 0.15 2.75
C LEU A 352 21.83 1.20 1.74
N HIS A 353 20.93 1.99 1.15
CA HIS A 353 21.27 3.08 0.23
C HIS A 353 22.11 4.17 0.89
N THR A 354 21.76 4.56 2.13
CA THR A 354 22.56 5.56 2.88
C THR A 354 23.97 5.06 3.19
N VAL A 355 24.14 3.78 3.54
CA VAL A 355 25.46 3.17 3.74
C VAL A 355 26.24 3.08 2.43
N ALA A 356 25.60 2.69 1.32
CA ALA A 356 26.23 2.59 0.01
C ALA A 356 26.76 3.95 -0.49
N LEU A 357 25.97 5.01 -0.33
CA LEU A 357 26.37 6.38 -0.70
C LEU A 357 27.48 6.92 0.20
N SER A 358 27.48 6.57 1.48
CA SER A 358 28.56 6.96 2.42
C SER A 358 29.88 6.26 2.11
N ALA A 359 29.85 5.08 1.50
CA ALA A 359 31.04 4.32 1.10
C ALA A 359 31.65 4.78 -0.24
N ALA A 360 30.96 5.64 -1.00
CA ALA A 360 31.45 6.15 -2.28
C ALA A 360 32.59 7.18 -2.07
N PRO A 361 33.59 7.24 -2.97
CA PRO A 361 34.80 8.07 -2.82
C PRO A 361 34.54 9.59 -2.78
N SER A 362 33.34 10.05 -3.14
CA SER A 362 32.88 11.44 -3.09
C SER A 362 31.87 11.71 -1.95
N GLY A 363 31.68 10.78 -1.02
CA GLY A 363 30.67 10.83 0.04
C GLY A 363 30.90 11.98 1.03
N THR A 364 30.08 13.04 0.92
CA THR A 364 29.97 14.12 1.92
C THR A 364 28.84 13.87 2.94
N LEU A 365 28.01 12.84 2.73
CA LEU A 365 26.92 12.50 3.64
C LEU A 365 27.45 11.81 4.91
N ARG A 366 27.17 12.42 6.07
CA ARG A 366 27.30 11.74 7.35
C ARG A 366 26.12 10.78 7.49
N PRO A 367 26.33 9.49 7.80
CA PRO A 367 25.23 8.56 7.97
C PRO A 367 24.37 8.98 9.16
N SER A 368 23.13 9.40 8.90
CA SER A 368 22.08 9.36 9.93
C SER A 368 21.96 7.91 10.36
N ARG A 369 22.28 7.62 11.63
CA ARG A 369 22.16 6.26 12.17
C ARG A 369 20.69 5.89 12.23
N GLU A 370 20.23 5.16 11.22
CA GLU A 370 18.96 4.45 11.23
C GLU A 370 18.87 3.58 12.51
N PRO A 371 17.70 3.53 13.18
CA PRO A 371 17.48 2.64 14.32
C PRO A 371 17.79 1.20 13.95
N SER A 372 18.28 0.43 14.93
CA SER A 372 18.64 -0.96 14.68
C SER A 372 17.44 -1.76 14.15
N SER A 373 17.63 -2.56 13.11
CA SER A 373 16.57 -3.37 12.48
C SER A 373 15.77 -4.21 13.49
N ASN A 374 16.41 -4.76 14.52
CA ASN A 374 15.71 -5.51 15.59
C ASN A 374 14.79 -4.63 16.44
N LEU A 375 15.19 -3.38 16.72
CA LEU A 375 14.36 -2.44 17.48
C LEU A 375 13.10 -2.06 16.68
N VAL A 376 13.26 -1.73 15.39
CA VAL A 376 12.14 -1.41 14.51
C VAL A 376 11.16 -2.58 14.44
N MET A 377 11.67 -3.80 14.27
CA MET A 377 10.86 -5.02 14.23
C MET A 377 10.01 -5.20 15.49
N ILE A 378 10.60 -5.04 16.68
CA ILE A 378 9.88 -5.14 17.96
C ILE A 378 8.81 -4.05 18.08
N ILE A 379 9.15 -2.81 17.73
CA ILE A 379 8.20 -1.69 17.79
C ILE A 379 7.01 -1.94 16.89
N LEU A 380 7.24 -2.38 15.65
CA LEU A 380 6.17 -2.65 14.69
C LEU A 380 5.23 -3.77 15.17
N ILE A 381 5.76 -4.86 15.74
CA ILE A 381 4.92 -5.91 16.36
C ILE A 381 4.05 -5.31 17.47
N LEU A 382 4.65 -4.53 18.37
CA LEU A 382 3.94 -3.93 19.50
C LEU A 382 2.86 -2.93 19.08
N ILE A 383 3.05 -2.21 17.97
CA ILE A 383 2.04 -1.28 17.41
C ILE A 383 0.86 -2.05 16.82
N THR A 384 1.09 -3.21 16.20
CA THR A 384 0.02 -3.94 15.48
C THR A 384 -1.03 -4.58 16.39
N ILE A 385 -0.65 -5.01 17.59
CA ILE A 385 -1.58 -5.62 18.55
C ILE A 385 -2.75 -4.68 18.93
N PRO A 386 -2.52 -3.43 19.39
CA PRO A 386 -3.62 -2.53 19.70
C PRO A 386 -4.40 -2.12 18.45
N VAL A 387 -3.77 -2.01 17.28
CA VAL A 387 -4.47 -1.72 16.02
C VAL A 387 -5.47 -2.84 15.68
N GLU A 388 -5.06 -4.10 15.84
CA GLU A 388 -5.92 -5.27 15.62
C GLU A 388 -7.07 -5.33 16.64
N ILE A 389 -6.79 -5.06 17.92
CA ILE A 389 -7.83 -5.02 18.95
C ILE A 389 -8.87 -3.93 18.65
N ILE A 390 -8.43 -2.74 18.25
CA ILE A 390 -9.34 -1.65 17.84
C ILE A 390 -10.17 -2.09 16.64
N PHE A 391 -9.56 -2.74 15.64
CA PHE A 391 -10.26 -3.24 14.47
C PHE A 391 -11.38 -4.24 14.82
N LEU A 392 -11.06 -5.29 15.59
CA LEU A 392 -12.05 -6.27 16.06
C LEU A 392 -13.14 -5.63 16.90
N SER A 393 -12.79 -4.63 17.72
CA SER A 393 -13.76 -3.86 18.50
C SER A 393 -14.70 -3.03 17.63
N VAL A 394 -14.19 -2.45 16.54
CA VAL A 394 -15.00 -1.72 15.54
C VAL A 394 -15.94 -2.67 14.81
N LEU A 395 -15.48 -3.85 14.37
CA LEU A 395 -16.35 -4.84 13.73
C LEU A 395 -17.49 -5.29 14.65
N HIS A 396 -17.17 -5.51 15.93
CA HIS A 396 -18.17 -5.84 16.95
C HIS A 396 -19.15 -4.69 17.18
N GLY A 397 -18.66 -3.46 17.34
CA GLY A 397 -19.50 -2.27 17.56
C GLY A 397 -20.40 -1.91 16.38
N LEU A 398 -19.98 -2.21 15.15
CA LEU A 398 -20.79 -2.06 13.94
C LEU A 398 -21.80 -3.20 13.75
N GLY A 399 -21.70 -4.27 14.55
CA GLY A 399 -22.52 -5.47 14.43
C GLY A 399 -22.23 -6.28 13.17
N TRP A 400 -21.05 -6.08 12.55
CA TRP A 400 -20.63 -6.81 11.35
C TRP A 400 -20.08 -8.19 11.68
N LEU A 401 -19.57 -8.38 12.91
CA LEU A 401 -19.05 -9.65 13.39
C LEU A 401 -19.32 -9.80 14.90
N HIS A 402 -19.90 -10.93 15.31
CA HIS A 402 -20.08 -11.28 16.73
C HIS A 402 -19.28 -12.55 17.06
N PRO A 403 -17.92 -12.49 17.01
CA PRO A 403 -17.12 -13.68 17.19
C PRO A 403 -17.12 -14.13 18.66
N PRO A 404 -17.10 -15.45 18.94
CA PRO A 404 -16.90 -15.93 20.30
C PRO A 404 -15.51 -15.53 20.80
N PHE A 405 -15.35 -15.38 22.12
CA PHE A 405 -14.06 -14.99 22.72
C PHE A 405 -12.91 -15.91 22.30
N LEU A 406 -13.17 -17.20 22.14
CA LEU A 406 -12.19 -18.17 21.66
C LEU A 406 -11.67 -17.80 20.26
N PHE A 407 -12.56 -17.40 19.36
CA PHE A 407 -12.18 -16.97 18.02
C PHE A 407 -11.34 -15.69 18.06
N ILE A 408 -11.70 -14.72 18.90
CA ILE A 408 -10.91 -13.49 19.08
C ILE A 408 -9.48 -13.83 19.53
N ALA A 409 -9.32 -14.71 20.51
CA ALA A 409 -8.01 -15.11 21.02
C ALA A 409 -7.15 -15.79 19.94
N PHE A 410 -7.72 -16.73 19.18
CA PHE A 410 -7.02 -17.39 18.09
C PHE A 410 -6.73 -16.44 16.91
N SER A 411 -7.65 -15.55 16.58
CA SER A 411 -7.48 -14.53 15.53
C SER A 411 -6.30 -13.62 15.86
N VAL A 412 -6.22 -13.11 17.09
CA VAL A 412 -5.09 -12.28 17.54
C VAL A 412 -3.78 -13.08 17.53
N PHE A 413 -3.81 -14.36 17.93
CA PHE A 413 -2.62 -15.22 17.88
C PHE A 413 -2.11 -15.41 16.44
N PHE A 414 -2.98 -15.82 15.51
CA PHE A 414 -2.62 -16.01 14.11
C PHE A 414 -2.22 -14.71 13.42
N PHE A 415 -2.84 -13.59 13.79
CA PHE A 415 -2.43 -12.26 13.38
C PHE A 415 -0.99 -11.93 13.83
N CYS A 416 -0.64 -12.20 15.09
CA CYS A 416 0.73 -12.02 15.58
C CYS A 416 1.74 -12.91 14.82
N CYS A 417 1.34 -14.14 14.48
CA CYS A 417 2.14 -15.02 13.62
C CYS A 417 2.35 -14.41 12.23
N ALA A 418 1.29 -13.87 11.62
CA ALA A 418 1.36 -13.22 10.31
C ALA A 418 2.28 -12.00 10.31
N VAL A 419 2.18 -11.12 11.31
CA VAL A 419 3.08 -9.94 11.46
C VAL A 419 4.53 -10.37 11.65
N THR A 420 4.77 -11.39 12.47
CA THR A 420 6.13 -11.91 12.71
C THR A 420 6.72 -12.52 11.44
N ALA A 421 5.94 -13.32 10.71
CA ALA A 421 6.34 -13.88 9.42
C ALA A 421 6.62 -12.77 8.41
N SER A 422 5.78 -11.73 8.37
CA SER A 422 5.95 -10.56 7.51
C SER A 422 7.29 -9.88 7.70
N LEU A 423 7.65 -9.56 8.94
CA LEU A 423 8.89 -8.86 9.25
C LEU A 423 10.13 -9.72 9.00
N PHE A 424 10.04 -11.01 9.27
CA PHE A 424 11.13 -11.96 8.99
C PHE A 424 11.37 -12.11 7.49
N ILE A 425 10.30 -12.31 6.71
CA ILE A 425 10.36 -12.39 5.25
C ILE A 425 10.88 -11.08 4.66
N ALA A 426 10.39 -9.93 5.12
CA ALA A 426 10.87 -8.61 4.70
C ALA A 426 12.39 -8.45 4.91
N ARG A 427 12.91 -8.88 6.07
CA ARG A 427 14.37 -8.88 6.35
C ARG A 427 15.13 -9.75 5.36
N LEU A 428 14.71 -11.00 5.22
CA LEU A 428 15.39 -11.99 4.38
C LEU A 428 15.39 -11.54 2.91
N LEU A 429 14.24 -11.13 2.41
CA LEU A 429 14.04 -10.71 1.04
C LEU A 429 14.87 -9.48 0.69
N THR A 430 14.87 -8.47 1.58
CA THR A 430 15.64 -7.23 1.37
C THR A 430 17.14 -7.52 1.29
N HIS A 431 17.71 -8.28 2.24
CA HIS A 431 19.14 -8.62 2.21
C HIS A 431 19.50 -9.56 1.04
N PHE A 432 18.62 -10.50 0.71
CA PHE A 432 18.82 -11.39 -0.43
C PHE A 432 18.89 -10.61 -1.74
N LEU A 433 17.92 -9.72 -1.99
CA LEU A 433 17.88 -8.90 -3.20
C LEU A 433 19.07 -7.94 -3.27
N TRP A 434 19.40 -7.30 -2.16
CA TRP A 434 20.58 -6.45 -2.07
C TRP A 434 21.87 -7.20 -2.41
N SER A 435 22.04 -8.44 -1.92
CA SER A 435 23.20 -9.28 -2.24
C SER A 435 23.30 -9.64 -3.73
N LYS A 436 22.21 -9.51 -4.48
CA LYS A 436 22.12 -9.74 -5.93
C LYS A 436 22.19 -8.45 -6.75
N ASN A 437 22.53 -7.30 -6.12
CA ASN A 437 22.50 -5.98 -6.75
C ASN A 437 21.11 -5.61 -7.33
N LEU A 438 20.05 -6.08 -6.68
CA LEU A 438 18.67 -5.71 -7.00
C LEU A 438 18.16 -4.74 -5.93
N ASP A 439 17.60 -3.62 -6.38
CA ASP A 439 17.06 -2.57 -5.52
C ASP A 439 15.84 -3.05 -4.71
N PRO A 440 15.92 -3.15 -3.37
CA PRO A 440 14.82 -3.66 -2.57
C PRO A 440 13.53 -2.84 -2.69
N ASP A 441 13.61 -1.53 -2.90
CA ASP A 441 12.43 -0.65 -3.07
C ASP A 441 11.62 -1.00 -4.32
N THR A 442 12.27 -1.61 -5.32
CA THR A 442 11.63 -1.99 -6.58
C THR A 442 11.21 -3.47 -6.57
N TYR A 443 11.96 -4.34 -5.91
CA TYR A 443 11.80 -5.80 -6.01
C TYR A 443 11.18 -6.46 -4.78
N ALA A 444 11.45 -5.96 -3.57
CA ALA A 444 11.02 -6.62 -2.34
C ALA A 444 9.53 -6.39 -2.08
N LEU A 445 9.03 -5.17 -2.28
CA LEU A 445 7.64 -4.81 -1.95
C LEU A 445 6.59 -5.64 -2.69
N PRO A 446 6.65 -5.83 -4.03
CA PRO A 446 5.61 -6.61 -4.72
C PRO A 446 5.59 -8.08 -4.29
N ILE A 447 6.78 -8.67 -4.13
CA ILE A 447 6.93 -10.08 -3.73
C ILE A 447 6.45 -10.27 -2.28
N HIS A 448 6.83 -9.36 -1.39
CA HIS A 448 6.44 -9.39 0.02
C HIS A 448 4.93 -9.24 0.19
N SER A 449 4.32 -8.24 -0.46
CA SER A 449 2.89 -8.00 -0.38
C SER A 449 2.09 -9.22 -0.82
N ALA A 450 2.39 -9.78 -2.00
CA ALA A 450 1.67 -10.94 -2.50
C ALA A 450 1.87 -12.20 -1.64
N LEU A 451 3.05 -12.36 -1.04
CA LEU A 451 3.30 -13.47 -0.12
C LEU A 451 2.54 -13.29 1.20
N MET A 452 2.39 -12.06 1.70
CA MET A 452 1.58 -11.77 2.89
C MET A 452 0.09 -11.95 2.63
N ASP A 453 -0.38 -11.63 1.43
CA ASP A 453 -1.74 -11.96 1.00
C ASP A 453 -2.00 -13.46 1.10
N LEU A 454 -1.10 -14.29 0.58
CA LEU A 454 -1.24 -15.74 0.65
C LEU A 454 -1.11 -16.29 2.07
N ILE A 455 -0.05 -15.91 2.79
CA ILE A 455 0.22 -16.40 4.16
C ILE A 455 -0.89 -15.95 5.11
N GLY A 456 -1.31 -14.69 5.06
CA GLY A 456 -2.37 -14.15 5.91
C GLY A 456 -3.67 -14.91 5.74
N GLN A 457 -4.10 -15.16 4.49
CA GLN A 457 -5.31 -15.94 4.23
C GLN A 457 -5.20 -17.41 4.66
N LEU A 458 -4.06 -18.06 4.43
CA LEU A 458 -3.85 -19.44 4.90
C LEU A 458 -3.86 -19.55 6.43
N LEU A 459 -3.27 -18.58 7.13
CA LEU A 459 -3.32 -18.52 8.60
C LEU A 459 -4.74 -18.24 9.10
N LEU A 460 -5.52 -17.43 8.37
CA LEU A 460 -6.93 -17.21 8.69
C LEU A 460 -7.75 -18.50 8.52
N VAL A 461 -7.55 -19.22 7.42
CA VAL A 461 -8.18 -20.53 7.20
C VAL A 461 -7.84 -21.49 8.34
N LEU A 462 -6.57 -21.55 8.73
CA LEU A 462 -6.14 -22.38 9.86
C LEU A 462 -6.80 -21.96 11.17
N CYS A 463 -6.96 -20.65 11.40
CA CYS A 463 -7.70 -20.12 12.55
C CYS A 463 -9.15 -20.62 12.56
N PHE A 464 -9.86 -20.48 11.44
CA PHE A 464 -11.26 -20.94 11.32
C PHE A 464 -11.38 -22.45 11.52
N GLU A 465 -10.53 -23.26 10.88
CA GLU A 465 -10.57 -24.72 11.00
C GLU A 465 -10.28 -25.18 12.44
N ILE A 466 -9.26 -24.61 13.09
CA ILE A 466 -8.95 -24.96 14.50
C ILE A 466 -10.09 -24.58 15.43
N VAL A 467 -10.64 -23.37 15.30
CA VAL A 467 -11.75 -22.95 16.16
C VAL A 467 -12.98 -23.82 15.93
N THR A 468 -13.30 -24.14 14.66
CA THR A 468 -14.41 -25.04 14.31
C THR A 468 -14.23 -26.44 14.90
N LEU A 469 -12.99 -26.95 14.96
CA LEU A 469 -12.69 -28.24 15.58
C LEU A 469 -12.82 -28.21 17.12
N LEU A 470 -12.68 -27.04 17.74
CA LEU A 470 -12.77 -26.85 19.18
C LEU A 470 -14.22 -26.65 19.69
N GLY A 471 -15.18 -26.45 18.78
CA GLY A 471 -16.59 -26.19 19.08
C GLY A 471 -16.95 -24.73 18.85
#